data_AF-A0A8T1VZW2-F1
#
_entry.id   AF-A0A8T1VZW2-F1
#
_cell.length_a   1.000
_cell.length_b   1.000
_cell.length_c   1.000
_cell.angle_alpha   90.00
_cell.angle_beta   90.00
_cell.angle_gamma   90.00
#
_symmetry.space_group_name_H-M   'P 1'
#
loop_
_entity.id
_entity.type
_entity.pdbx_description
1 polymer ?
#
loop_
_entity_poly.entity_id
_entity_poly.type
_entity_poly.pdbx_seq_one_letter_code
_entity_poly.pdbx_strand_id
1 'polypeptide(L)'
;MMKVKLRSEEDEAAFLNEVELWHKLYHPHVSPKDAVDNEELEPELEKKCNIWIGAIRWKAPEVLRGEKATFASDIYSFGMCIIEAVSGKYPWGMTLDSVVKYFVVRKKCIPERPKNCNEDAYALVERMCRYDPRERLGLNGVVEGLKALRVSS
;
A
#
# COMPACT_ATOMS: atom_id res chain seq x y z
N MET A 1 17.69 0.95 -19.90
CA MET A 1 16.96 2.06 -19.26
C MET A 1 16.10 2.71 -20.34
N MET A 2 14.80 2.43 -20.35
CA MET A 2 13.88 2.89 -21.40
C MET A 2 13.68 4.41 -21.27
N LYS A 3 14.04 5.17 -22.30
CA LYS A 3 13.67 6.59 -22.43
C LYS A 3 12.25 6.65 -23.01
N VAL A 4 11.28 7.10 -22.21
CA VAL A 4 9.95 7.47 -22.73
C VAL A 4 10.15 8.74 -23.54
N LYS A 5 9.91 8.66 -24.85
CA LYS A 5 10.00 9.78 -25.78
C LYS A 5 8.58 10.31 -25.98
N LEU A 6 8.29 11.52 -25.50
CA LEU A 6 7.02 12.21 -25.75
C LEU A 6 6.84 12.38 -27.27
N ARG A 7 5.64 12.11 -27.77
CA ARG A 7 5.33 11.99 -29.19
C ARG A 7 4.42 13.16 -29.58
N SER A 8 4.88 14.04 -30.48
CA SER A 8 4.08 15.11 -31.12
C SER A 8 3.47 16.21 -30.24
N GLU A 9 3.30 17.41 -30.83
CA GLU A 9 2.66 18.59 -30.21
C GLU A 9 1.19 18.32 -29.80
N GLU A 10 0.55 17.30 -30.38
CA GLU A 10 -0.80 16.85 -30.01
C GLU A 10 -0.85 16.23 -28.60
N ASP A 11 0.20 15.54 -28.15
CA ASP A 11 0.28 14.97 -26.79
C ASP A 11 0.45 16.09 -25.74
N GLU A 12 1.13 17.18 -26.10
CA GLU A 12 1.30 18.34 -25.23
C GLU A 12 -0.03 19.09 -25.07
N ALA A 13 -0.78 19.27 -26.17
CA ALA A 13 -2.12 19.85 -26.11
C ALA A 13 -3.09 18.98 -25.29
N ALA A 14 -3.00 17.65 -25.42
CA ALA A 14 -3.81 16.72 -24.62
C ALA A 14 -3.45 16.80 -23.13
N PHE A 15 -2.17 16.85 -22.80
CA PHE A 15 -1.70 16.97 -21.43
C PHE A 15 -2.09 18.31 -20.79
N LEU A 16 -1.92 19.42 -21.53
CA LEU A 16 -2.34 20.75 -21.06
C LEU A 16 -3.86 20.82 -20.86
N ASN A 17 -4.64 20.19 -21.75
CA ASN A 17 -6.08 20.09 -21.59
C ASN A 17 -6.48 19.25 -20.37
N GLU A 18 -5.78 18.14 -20.08
CA GLU A 18 -6.00 17.35 -18.86
C GLU A 18 -5.67 18.14 -17.59
N VAL A 19 -4.56 18.90 -17.57
CA VAL A 19 -4.19 19.76 -16.44
C VAL A 19 -5.22 20.89 -16.25
N GLU A 20 -5.70 21.49 -17.33
CA GLU A 20 -6.72 22.54 -17.27
C GLU A 20 -8.07 21.99 -16.77
N LEU A 21 -8.46 20.80 -17.24
CA LEU A 21 -9.62 20.06 -16.72
C LEU A 21 -9.46 19.75 -15.24
N TRP A 22 -8.27 19.32 -14.81
CA TRP A 22 -7.98 19.02 -13.41
C TRP A 22 -8.10 20.27 -12.53
N HIS A 23 -7.56 21.41 -12.96
CA HIS A 23 -7.72 22.68 -12.26
C HIS A 23 -9.19 23.13 -12.17
N LYS A 24 -9.97 22.99 -13.26
CA LYS A 24 -11.40 23.34 -13.24
C LYS A 24 -12.24 22.42 -12.35
N LEU A 25 -11.90 21.13 -12.28
CA LEU A 25 -12.68 20.14 -11.52
C LEU A 25 -12.39 20.21 -10.02
N TYR A 26 -11.13 20.45 -9.65
CA TYR A 26 -10.68 20.38 -8.25
C TYR A 26 -10.45 21.75 -7.60
N HIS A 27 -10.30 22.82 -8.38
CA HIS A 27 -10.06 24.19 -7.90
C HIS A 27 -10.95 25.24 -8.62
N PRO A 28 -12.29 25.08 -8.62
CA PRO A 28 -13.21 25.88 -9.45
C PRO A 28 -13.30 27.38 -9.10
N HIS A 29 -12.66 27.83 -8.01
CA HIS A 29 -12.73 29.22 -7.53
C HIS A 29 -11.39 29.96 -7.56
N VAL A 30 -10.31 29.33 -8.07
CA VAL A 30 -8.99 29.95 -8.12
C VAL A 30 -8.71 30.42 -9.54
N SER A 31 -8.68 31.74 -9.75
CA SER A 31 -8.25 32.32 -11.02
C SER A 31 -6.75 32.08 -11.20
N PRO A 32 -6.25 31.71 -12.41
CA PRO A 32 -4.82 31.53 -12.66
C PRO A 32 -3.95 32.75 -12.29
N LYS A 33 -4.58 33.92 -12.16
CA LYS A 33 -3.95 35.21 -11.84
C LYS A 33 -3.66 35.37 -10.35
N ASP A 34 -4.39 34.66 -9.50
CA ASP A 34 -4.24 34.70 -8.04
C ASP A 34 -3.19 33.69 -7.54
N ALA A 35 -2.65 32.87 -8.45
CA ALA A 35 -1.67 31.83 -8.16
C ALA A 35 -0.21 32.34 -8.10
N VAL A 36 0.05 33.61 -8.42
CA VAL A 36 1.42 34.14 -8.53
C VAL A 36 1.95 34.73 -7.22
N ASP A 37 1.10 35.07 -6.25
CA ASP A 37 1.52 35.85 -5.07
C ASP A 37 1.29 35.15 -3.72
N ASN A 38 1.03 33.85 -3.66
CA ASN A 38 0.88 33.14 -2.39
C ASN A 38 1.80 31.92 -2.28
N GLU A 39 3.03 32.18 -1.82
CA GLU A 39 3.98 31.17 -1.33
C GLU A 39 3.50 30.48 -0.03
N GLU A 40 2.36 30.90 0.52
CA GLU A 40 1.83 30.46 1.82
C GLU A 40 0.71 29.40 1.72
N LEU A 41 0.33 28.94 0.51
CA LEU A 41 -0.75 27.96 0.28
C LEU A 41 -0.25 26.50 0.14
N GLU A 42 1.06 26.26 0.16
CA GLU A 42 1.64 24.91 0.07
C GLU A 42 1.51 24.01 1.34
N PRO A 43 1.39 24.48 2.61
CA PRO A 43 1.40 23.58 3.75
C PRO A 43 0.10 22.75 3.95
N GLU A 44 -1.02 23.11 3.31
CA GLU A 44 -2.24 22.31 3.37
C GLU A 44 -2.31 21.20 2.30
N LEU A 45 -1.59 21.34 1.19
CA LEU A 45 -1.52 20.33 0.13
C LEU A 45 -0.53 19.21 0.48
N GLU A 46 0.52 19.50 1.23
CA GLU A 46 1.43 18.47 1.78
C GLU A 46 0.72 17.58 2.84
N LYS A 47 -0.28 18.14 3.53
CA LYS A 47 -1.20 17.38 4.41
C LYS A 47 -2.23 16.54 3.66
N LYS A 48 -2.27 16.65 2.33
CA LYS A 48 -3.24 16.00 1.46
C LYS A 48 -2.58 15.11 0.41
N CYS A 49 -1.43 14.51 0.74
CA CYS A 49 -1.09 13.18 0.21
C CYS A 49 -2.06 12.15 0.81
N ASN A 50 -3.32 12.23 0.38
CA ASN A 50 -4.34 11.21 0.59
C ASN A 50 -4.07 9.98 -0.31
N ILE A 51 -2.79 9.64 -0.49
CA ILE A 51 -2.28 8.29 -0.80
C ILE A 51 -2.70 7.29 0.32
N TRP A 52 -3.43 7.78 1.33
CA TRP A 52 -3.95 7.08 2.49
C TRP A 52 -5.25 6.28 2.29
N ILE A 53 -5.77 6.17 1.07
CA ILE A 53 -6.96 5.34 0.78
C ILE A 53 -6.57 3.94 0.24
N GLY A 54 -5.35 3.76 -0.24
CA GLY A 54 -4.91 2.48 -0.83
C GLY A 54 -4.33 1.51 0.20
N ALA A 55 -4.82 0.27 0.20
CA ALA A 55 -4.17 -0.90 0.80
C ALA A 55 -4.18 -1.05 2.34
N ILE A 56 -5.21 -0.54 3.06
CA ILE A 56 -5.39 -0.81 4.51
C ILE A 56 -5.21 -2.29 4.87
N ARG A 57 -5.70 -3.19 4.02
CA ARG A 57 -5.65 -4.64 4.19
C ARG A 57 -4.24 -5.24 4.20
N TRP A 58 -3.26 -4.56 3.63
CA TRP A 58 -1.86 -4.99 3.59
C TRP A 58 -0.99 -4.28 4.63
N LYS A 59 -1.49 -3.22 5.27
CA LYS A 59 -0.69 -2.39 6.17
C LYS A 59 -0.40 -3.08 7.49
N ALA A 60 0.84 -2.94 7.95
CA ALA A 60 1.30 -3.40 9.25
C ALA A 60 0.61 -2.62 10.40
N PRO A 61 0.51 -3.19 11.61
CA PRO A 61 -0.14 -2.55 12.76
C PRO A 61 0.40 -1.15 13.08
N GLU A 62 1.71 -0.95 13.03
CA GLU A 62 2.38 0.34 13.28
C GLU A 62 2.02 1.39 12.23
N VAL A 63 1.97 1.00 10.96
CA VAL A 63 1.58 1.89 9.86
C VAL A 63 0.10 2.28 10.01
N LEU A 64 -0.76 1.34 10.42
CA LEU A 64 -2.17 1.62 10.71
C LEU A 64 -2.38 2.53 11.93
N ARG A 65 -1.41 2.59 12.85
CA ARG A 65 -1.39 3.54 13.97
C ARG A 65 -0.84 4.92 13.57
N GLY A 66 -0.38 5.09 12.33
CA GLY A 66 0.19 6.34 11.84
C GLY A 66 1.70 6.48 12.06
N GLU A 67 2.37 5.41 12.47
CA GLU A 67 3.83 5.38 12.57
C GLU A 67 4.46 5.31 11.16
N LYS A 68 5.72 5.72 11.04
CA LYS A 68 6.46 5.68 9.77
C LYS A 68 6.65 4.23 9.31
N ALA A 69 6.45 3.97 8.02
CA ALA A 69 6.75 2.67 7.43
C ALA A 69 8.23 2.32 7.58
N THR A 70 8.50 1.04 7.84
CA THR A 70 9.84 0.49 8.01
C THR A 70 10.01 -0.75 7.13
N PHE A 71 11.24 -1.24 7.03
CA PHE A 71 11.50 -2.51 6.37
C PHE A 71 10.70 -3.68 6.96
N ALA A 72 10.52 -3.71 8.29
CA ALA A 72 9.69 -4.72 8.94
C ALA A 72 8.19 -4.57 8.58
N SER A 73 7.74 -3.35 8.27
CA SER A 73 6.39 -3.10 7.75
C SER A 73 6.23 -3.65 6.33
N ASP A 74 7.27 -3.52 5.49
CA ASP A 74 7.28 -4.09 4.14
C ASP A 74 7.22 -5.63 4.17
N ILE A 75 7.93 -6.27 5.11
CA ILE A 75 7.84 -7.72 5.32
C ILE A 75 6.40 -8.14 5.67
N TYR A 76 5.73 -7.39 6.55
CA TYR A 76 4.34 -7.66 6.90
C TYR A 76 3.43 -7.56 5.67
N SER A 77 3.56 -6.47 4.90
CA SER A 77 2.77 -6.27 3.68
C SER A 77 3.04 -7.34 2.63
N PHE A 78 4.28 -7.83 2.53
CA PHE A 78 4.60 -8.95 1.66
C PHE A 78 3.92 -10.25 2.10
N GLY A 79 3.78 -10.51 3.40
CA GLY A 79 3.00 -11.64 3.91
C GLY A 79 1.52 -11.56 3.50
N MET A 80 0.95 -10.36 3.48
CA MET A 80 -0.40 -10.12 2.98
C MET A 80 -0.50 -10.36 1.46
N CYS A 81 0.53 -10.01 0.68
CA CYS A 81 0.60 -10.36 -0.74
C CYS A 81 0.64 -11.88 -0.97
N ILE A 82 1.28 -12.66 -0.10
CA ILE A 82 1.26 -14.14 -0.20
C ILE A 82 -0.16 -14.66 0.01
N ILE A 83 -0.89 -14.14 1.01
CA ILE A 83 -2.30 -14.51 1.24
C ILE A 83 -3.16 -14.17 0.01
N GLU A 84 -2.94 -13.01 -0.59
CA GLU A 84 -3.65 -12.61 -1.80
C GLU A 84 -3.33 -13.51 -2.98
N ALA A 85 -2.05 -13.75 -3.26
CA ALA A 85 -1.59 -14.56 -4.38
C ALA A 85 -2.10 -16.00 -4.28
N VAL A 86 -2.08 -16.58 -3.07
CA VAL A 86 -2.58 -17.94 -2.84
C VAL A 86 -4.10 -17.98 -2.93
N SER A 87 -4.82 -17.06 -2.28
CA SER A 87 -6.29 -17.12 -2.20
C SER A 87 -7.02 -16.57 -3.42
N GLY A 88 -6.36 -15.76 -4.25
CA GLY A 88 -6.98 -14.99 -5.33
C GLY A 88 -7.94 -13.90 -4.84
N LYS A 89 -7.89 -13.55 -3.54
CA LYS A 89 -8.78 -12.58 -2.89
C LYS A 89 -7.95 -11.60 -2.09
N TYR A 90 -8.49 -10.39 -1.90
CA TYR A 90 -7.85 -9.43 -1.00
C TYR A 90 -7.68 -10.00 0.41
N PRO A 91 -6.58 -9.66 1.11
CA PRO A 91 -6.44 -9.95 2.53
C PRO A 91 -7.64 -9.39 3.29
N TRP A 92 -8.21 -10.15 4.22
CA TRP A 92 -9.46 -9.80 4.89
C TRP A 92 -10.70 -9.71 3.97
N GLY A 93 -10.67 -10.25 2.75
CA GLY A 93 -11.82 -10.35 1.86
C GLY A 93 -12.50 -9.01 1.55
N MET A 94 -13.80 -8.90 1.84
CA MET A 94 -14.59 -7.66 1.67
C MET A 94 -14.84 -6.92 3.00
N THR A 95 -14.15 -7.29 4.08
CA THR A 95 -14.30 -6.66 5.41
C THR A 95 -14.01 -5.17 5.37
N LEU A 96 -14.86 -4.33 5.97
CA LEU A 96 -14.65 -2.87 6.01
C LEU A 96 -13.29 -2.50 6.60
N ASP A 97 -12.65 -1.46 6.06
CA ASP A 97 -11.31 -1.02 6.48
C ASP A 97 -11.22 -0.68 7.97
N SER A 98 -12.28 -0.10 8.55
CA SER A 98 -12.35 0.17 9.99
C SER A 98 -12.31 -1.11 10.84
N VAL A 99 -12.94 -2.17 10.34
CA VAL A 99 -12.99 -3.49 10.98
C VAL A 99 -11.65 -4.20 10.82
N VAL A 100 -11.03 -4.13 9.64
CA VAL A 100 -9.65 -4.62 9.42
C VAL A 100 -8.69 -3.95 10.38
N LYS A 101 -8.73 -2.61 10.48
CA LYS A 101 -7.89 -1.85 11.42
C LYS A 101 -8.13 -2.27 12.86
N TYR A 102 -9.38 -2.52 13.26
CA TYR A 102 -9.69 -3.04 14.59
C TYR A 102 -9.05 -4.42 14.84
N PHE A 103 -9.17 -5.36 13.91
CA PHE A 103 -8.58 -6.69 14.05
C PHE A 103 -7.04 -6.64 14.12
N VAL A 104 -6.41 -5.90 13.21
CA VAL A 104 -4.96 -5.82 13.14
C VAL A 104 -4.38 -5.09 14.36
N VAL A 105 -4.92 -3.92 14.70
CA VAL A 105 -4.34 -3.05 15.74
C VAL A 105 -4.78 -3.43 17.15
N ARG A 106 -6.05 -3.80 17.35
CA ARG A 106 -6.60 -4.06 18.70
C ARG A 106 -6.63 -5.54 19.04
N LYS A 107 -7.02 -6.41 18.10
CA LYS A 107 -7.08 -7.86 18.32
C LYS A 107 -5.76 -8.57 18.01
N LYS A 108 -4.82 -7.89 17.35
CA LYS A 108 -3.51 -8.44 16.96
C LYS A 108 -3.64 -9.68 16.06
N CYS A 109 -4.65 -9.67 15.20
CA CYS A 109 -4.94 -10.78 14.29
C CYS A 109 -4.39 -10.53 12.89
N ILE A 110 -4.19 -11.61 12.15
CA ILE A 110 -3.98 -11.64 10.70
C ILE A 110 -5.17 -12.36 10.03
N PRO A 111 -5.35 -12.29 8.70
CA PRO A 111 -6.41 -13.04 8.01
C PRO A 111 -6.31 -14.54 8.29
N GLU A 112 -7.44 -15.22 8.39
CA GLU A 112 -7.47 -16.68 8.51
C GLU A 112 -6.78 -17.35 7.31
N ARG A 113 -6.20 -18.54 7.55
CA ARG A 113 -5.56 -19.35 6.51
C ARG A 113 -6.54 -19.64 5.36
N PRO A 114 -6.23 -19.22 4.12
CA PRO A 114 -7.04 -19.59 2.97
C PRO A 114 -7.10 -21.11 2.81
N LYS A 115 -8.25 -21.65 2.39
CA LYS A 115 -8.45 -23.11 2.22
C LYS A 115 -7.43 -23.75 1.28
N ASN A 116 -6.96 -23.00 0.29
CA ASN A 116 -6.00 -23.42 -0.72
C ASN A 116 -4.54 -23.06 -0.35
N CYS A 117 -4.29 -22.56 0.86
CA CYS A 117 -2.95 -22.31 1.38
C CYS A 117 -2.49 -23.51 2.20
N ASN A 118 -1.34 -24.08 1.83
CA ASN A 118 -0.73 -25.15 2.62
C ASN A 118 -0.26 -24.61 3.99
N GLU A 119 -0.09 -25.52 4.95
CA GLU A 119 0.22 -25.12 6.33
C GLU A 119 1.60 -24.47 6.45
N ASP A 120 2.58 -24.96 5.70
CA ASP A 120 3.95 -24.42 5.73
C ASP A 120 4.02 -22.98 5.19
N ALA A 121 3.31 -22.66 4.10
CA ALA A 121 3.28 -21.30 3.56
C ALA A 121 2.55 -20.36 4.52
N TYR A 122 1.48 -20.84 5.16
CA TYR A 122 0.78 -20.02 6.15
C TYR A 122 1.62 -19.80 7.40
N ALA A 123 2.34 -20.81 7.89
CA ALA A 123 3.29 -20.67 8.99
C ALA A 123 4.42 -19.67 8.67
N LEU A 124 4.87 -19.60 7.41
CA LEU A 124 5.78 -18.56 6.94
C LEU A 124 5.13 -17.17 7.05
N VAL A 125 3.88 -17.02 6.57
CA VAL A 125 3.12 -15.76 6.69
C VAL A 125 2.96 -15.34 8.16
N GLU A 126 2.63 -16.27 9.06
CA GLU A 126 2.50 -15.96 10.50
C GLU A 126 3.79 -15.38 11.10
N ARG A 127 4.96 -15.88 10.66
CA ARG A 127 6.26 -15.35 11.09
C ARG A 127 6.59 -14.00 10.46
N MET A 128 6.15 -13.75 9.23
CA MET A 128 6.29 -12.45 8.55
C MET A 128 5.37 -11.39 9.17
N CYS A 129 4.18 -11.80 9.62
CA CYS A 129 3.12 -10.92 10.08
C CYS A 129 2.98 -10.87 11.61
N ARG A 130 4.06 -11.12 12.37
CA ARG A 130 4.09 -10.91 13.83
C ARG A 130 3.70 -9.49 14.18
N TYR A 131 2.96 -9.32 15.28
CA TYR A 131 2.46 -8.00 15.68
C TYR A 131 3.58 -7.02 15.98
N ASP A 132 4.56 -7.43 16.81
CA ASP A 132 5.76 -6.65 17.08
C ASP A 132 6.72 -6.72 15.86
N PRO A 133 7.10 -5.58 15.25
CA PRO A 133 8.05 -5.55 14.13
C PRO A 133 9.38 -6.25 14.42
N ARG A 134 9.82 -6.30 15.68
CA ARG A 134 11.09 -6.90 16.10
C ARG A 134 11.05 -8.43 16.15
N GLU A 135 9.85 -8.99 16.26
CA GLU A 135 9.61 -10.45 16.24
C GLU A 135 9.39 -10.98 14.82
N ARG A 136 9.24 -10.09 13.83
CA ARG A 136 9.02 -10.49 12.44
C ARG A 136 10.27 -11.13 11.85
N LEU A 137 10.03 -12.09 10.96
CA LEU A 137 11.08 -12.71 10.18
C LEU A 137 11.82 -11.67 9.34
N GLY A 138 13.16 -11.63 9.42
CA GLY A 138 13.96 -10.81 8.51
C GLY A 138 13.95 -11.37 7.08
N LEU A 139 14.34 -10.55 6.10
CA LEU A 139 14.33 -10.91 4.68
C LEU A 139 15.03 -12.23 4.36
N ASN A 140 16.20 -12.47 4.95
CA ASN A 140 16.93 -13.72 4.76
C ASN A 140 16.07 -14.93 5.18
N GLY A 141 15.37 -14.84 6.31
CA GLY A 141 14.47 -15.88 6.76
C GLY A 141 13.27 -16.07 5.83
N VAL A 142 12.76 -14.99 5.25
CA VAL A 142 11.68 -15.05 4.25
C VAL A 142 12.15 -15.79 3.00
N VAL A 143 13.33 -15.45 2.48
CA VAL A 143 13.91 -16.10 1.30
C VAL A 143 14.15 -17.59 1.55
N GLU A 144 14.73 -17.96 2.68
CA GLU A 144 14.93 -19.38 3.02
C GLU A 144 13.61 -20.13 3.21
N GLY A 145 12.61 -19.50 3.83
CA GLY A 145 11.26 -20.06 3.94
C GLY A 145 10.63 -20.31 2.56
N LEU A 146 10.70 -19.34 1.66
CA LEU A 146 10.17 -19.48 0.29
C LEU A 146 10.92 -20.57 -0.50
N LYS A 147 12.24 -20.70 -0.35
CA LYS A 147 13.02 -21.77 -0.97
C LYS A 147 12.57 -23.15 -0.47
N ALA A 148 12.35 -23.30 0.83
CA ALA A 148 11.90 -24.56 1.41
C ALA A 148 10.54 -25.00 0.84
N LEU A 149 9.61 -24.06 0.67
CA LEU A 149 8.28 -24.34 0.08
C LEU A 149 8.36 -24.84 -1.37
N ARG A 150 9.29 -24.30 -2.16
CA ARG A 150 9.50 -24.71 -3.57
C ARG A 150 9.92 -26.18 -3.70
N VAL A 151 10.67 -26.71 -2.73
CA VAL A 151 11.21 -28.08 -2.80
C VAL A 151 10.15 -29.12 -2.42
N SER A 152 9.09 -28.71 -1.72
CA SER A 152 8.01 -29.58 -1.23
C SER A 152 6.80 -29.69 -2.18
N SER A 153 6.86 -29.13 -3.39
CA SER A 153 5.73 -29.04 -4.36
C SER A 153 5.87 -29.97 -5.55
#